data_AF-A0A3D2QFT1-F1
#
_entry.id   AF-A0A3D2QFT1-F1
#
_cell.length_a   1.000
_cell.length_b   1.000
_cell.length_c   1.000
_cell.angle_alpha   90.00
_cell.angle_beta   90.00
_cell.angle_gamma   90.00
#
_symmetry.space_group_name_H-M   'P 1'
#
loop_
_entity.id
_entity.type
_entity.pdbx_description
1 polymer ?
#
loop_
_entity_poly.entity_id
_entity_poly.type
_entity_poly.pdbx_seq_one_letter_code
_entity_poly.pdbx_strand_id
1 'polypeptide(L)'
;MLQSLQVHNFALIEDAQVEFTPGFNIFTGETGAGKSILIDAFGIVLGGRASTSSIRSGTEEFRVQAVFDTEGDERVSAVLREQDIDEEDSLFLKRTLTAAGKSRSSINGVPVPLAVLKQVSRLLVDIHGQHENQSLLRPKMPLHLTDAYGGRESAKARAAYDSAYARYVEAQEVLAGLESKGGERERLMDRLQWE
;
A
#
# COMPACT_ATOMS: atom_id res chain seq x y z
N MET A 1 -2.07 -14.45 -5.27
CA MET A 1 -0.81 -15.18 -5.01
C MET A 1 0.29 -14.65 -5.92
N LEU A 2 1.54 -14.53 -5.45
CA LEU A 2 2.69 -14.23 -6.33
C LEU A 2 2.93 -15.41 -7.28
N GLN A 3 2.90 -15.17 -8.60
CA GLN A 3 3.13 -16.18 -9.65
C GLN A 3 4.56 -16.12 -10.19
N SER A 4 5.10 -14.92 -10.43
CA SER A 4 6.46 -14.77 -10.96
C SER A 4 7.15 -13.48 -10.52
N LEU A 5 8.47 -13.51 -10.51
CA LEU A 5 9.35 -12.36 -10.28
C LEU A 5 10.43 -12.34 -11.37
N GLN A 6 10.56 -11.21 -12.05
CA GLN A 6 11.61 -10.98 -13.05
C GLN A 6 12.46 -9.79 -12.61
N VAL A 7 13.77 -9.96 -12.65
CA VAL A 7 14.75 -8.98 -12.19
C VAL A 7 15.82 -8.81 -13.26
N HIS A 8 16.01 -7.58 -13.73
CA HIS A 8 17.07 -7.24 -14.67
C HIS A 8 17.96 -6.14 -14.09
N ASN A 9 19.28 -6.33 -14.21
CA ASN A 9 20.32 -5.37 -13.86
C ASN A 9 20.24 -4.82 -12.42
N PHE A 10 19.86 -5.66 -11.45
CA PHE A 10 19.73 -5.27 -10.05
C PHE A 10 20.88 -5.86 -9.21
N ALA A 11 21.70 -5.01 -8.61
CA ALA A 11 22.89 -5.39 -7.86
C ALA A 11 23.79 -6.38 -8.65
N LEU A 12 23.93 -7.62 -8.17
CA LEU A 12 24.70 -8.67 -8.84
C LEU A 12 23.90 -9.49 -9.86
N ILE A 13 22.59 -9.24 -10.00
CA ILE A 13 21.72 -9.92 -10.96
C ILE A 13 21.75 -9.18 -12.29
N GLU A 14 22.13 -9.88 -13.35
CA GLU A 14 21.99 -9.41 -14.73
C GLU A 14 20.58 -9.69 -15.25
N ASP A 15 20.16 -10.95 -15.14
CA ASP A 15 18.83 -11.42 -15.47
C ASP A 15 18.47 -12.57 -14.53
N ALA A 16 17.31 -12.50 -13.90
CA ALA A 16 16.75 -13.60 -13.14
C ALA A 16 15.23 -13.63 -13.31
N GLN A 17 14.72 -14.83 -13.57
CA GLN A 17 13.30 -15.13 -13.58
C GLN A 17 13.03 -16.23 -12.57
N VAL A 18 12.02 -16.03 -11.74
CA VAL A 18 11.57 -17.01 -10.76
C VAL A 18 10.08 -17.19 -10.89
N GLU A 19 9.65 -18.44 -10.99
CA GLU A 19 8.25 -18.85 -10.99
C GLU A 19 7.92 -19.47 -9.63
N PHE A 20 6.77 -19.09 -9.08
CA PHE A 20 6.32 -19.49 -7.75
C PHE A 20 5.15 -20.45 -7.88
N THR A 21 5.11 -21.43 -6.98
CA THR A 21 4.03 -22.41 -6.91
C THR A 21 3.14 -22.14 -5.70
N PRO A 22 1.87 -22.60 -5.70
CA PRO A 22 0.99 -22.38 -4.57
C PRO A 22 1.53 -23.00 -3.28
N GLY A 23 1.33 -22.30 -2.17
CA GLY A 23 1.74 -22.76 -0.84
C GLY A 23 3.17 -22.37 -0.48
N PHE A 24 3.99 -23.35 -0.11
CA PHE A 24 5.28 -23.10 0.53
C PHE A 24 6.45 -23.19 -0.46
N ASN A 25 7.08 -22.05 -0.72
CA ASN A 25 8.25 -21.95 -1.59
C ASN A 25 9.51 -21.72 -0.73
N ILE A 26 10.54 -22.55 -0.90
CA ILE A 26 11.80 -22.46 -0.16
C ILE A 26 12.92 -22.03 -1.10
N PHE A 27 13.57 -20.92 -0.77
CA PHE A 27 14.77 -20.45 -1.46
C PHE A 27 16.02 -20.87 -0.69
N THR A 28 16.85 -21.68 -1.32
CA THR A 28 18.16 -22.14 -0.85
C THR A 28 19.26 -21.63 -1.79
N GLY A 29 20.51 -21.67 -1.34
CA GLY A 29 21.66 -21.23 -2.10
C GLY A 29 22.95 -21.40 -1.32
N GLU A 30 24.09 -21.30 -2.00
CA GLU A 30 25.42 -21.48 -1.39
C GLU A 30 25.82 -20.26 -0.54
N THR A 31 25.58 -19.06 -1.06
CA THR A 31 25.81 -17.79 -0.36
C THR A 31 24.49 -17.07 -0.13
N GLY A 32 24.27 -16.55 1.09
CA GLY A 32 23.03 -15.83 1.43
C GLY A 32 22.80 -14.56 0.60
N ALA A 33 23.82 -14.09 -0.13
CA ALA A 33 23.77 -12.88 -0.96
C ALA A 33 22.72 -12.97 -2.07
N GLY A 34 22.66 -14.09 -2.82
CA GLY A 34 21.71 -14.22 -3.94
C GLY A 34 20.24 -14.19 -3.50
N LYS A 35 19.95 -14.86 -2.39
CA LYS A 35 18.62 -14.85 -1.77
C LYS A 35 18.24 -13.45 -1.29
N SER A 36 19.13 -12.78 -0.55
CA SER A 36 18.86 -11.43 -0.05
C SER A 36 18.64 -10.44 -1.19
N ILE A 37 19.45 -10.49 -2.26
CA ILE A 37 19.30 -9.61 -3.42
C ILE A 37 17.94 -9.83 -4.11
N LEU A 38 17.46 -11.07 -4.23
CA LEU A 38 16.12 -11.35 -4.78
C LEU A 38 15.00 -10.79 -3.89
N ILE A 39 15.12 -10.94 -2.57
CA ILE A 39 14.16 -10.38 -1.61
C ILE A 39 14.17 -8.85 -1.66
N ASP A 40 15.34 -8.23 -1.77
CA ASP A 40 15.48 -6.78 -1.91
C ASP A 40 14.81 -6.31 -3.21
N ALA A 41 15.05 -6.99 -4.34
CA ALA A 41 14.40 -6.70 -5.62
C ALA A 41 12.87 -6.81 -5.51
N PHE A 42 12.38 -7.83 -4.82
CA PHE A 42 10.95 -7.99 -4.55
C PHE A 42 10.39 -6.83 -3.70
N GLY A 43 11.11 -6.41 -2.65
CA GLY A 43 10.74 -5.22 -1.87
C GLY A 43 10.65 -3.96 -2.73
N ILE A 44 11.55 -3.79 -3.72
CA ILE A 44 11.54 -2.65 -4.64
C ILE A 44 10.28 -2.60 -5.50
N VAL A 45 9.85 -3.73 -6.06
CA VAL A 45 8.63 -3.79 -6.90
C VAL A 45 7.35 -3.60 -6.08
N LEU A 46 7.40 -3.88 -4.77
CA LEU A 46 6.31 -3.62 -3.83
C LEU A 46 6.27 -2.17 -3.30
N GLY A 47 7.10 -1.29 -3.87
CA GLY A 47 7.14 0.12 -3.53
C GLY A 47 8.24 0.49 -2.53
N GLY A 48 9.18 -0.40 -2.23
CA GLY A 48 10.37 -0.13 -1.42
C GLY A 48 11.23 1.02 -1.95
N ARG A 49 12.19 1.46 -1.14
CA ARG A 49 13.09 2.57 -1.49
C ARG A 49 14.14 2.08 -2.49
N ALA A 50 14.09 2.60 -3.71
CA ALA A 50 15.10 2.35 -4.73
C ALA A 50 16.26 3.35 -4.62
N SER A 51 17.48 2.89 -4.92
CA SER A 51 18.68 3.72 -5.01
C SER A 51 19.40 3.43 -6.32
N THR A 52 20.08 4.43 -6.89
CA THR A 52 20.92 4.23 -8.08
C THR A 52 22.10 3.30 -7.79
N SER A 53 22.51 3.18 -6.52
CA SER A 53 23.50 2.19 -6.07
C SER A 53 23.04 0.74 -6.22
N SER A 54 21.74 0.50 -6.40
CA SER A 54 21.18 -0.83 -6.67
C SER A 54 21.22 -1.20 -8.16
N ILE A 55 21.60 -0.28 -9.04
CA ILE A 55 21.79 -0.57 -10.46
C ILE A 55 23.08 -1.38 -10.62
N ARG A 56 23.02 -2.47 -11.39
CA ARG A 56 24.20 -3.30 -11.69
C ARG A 56 25.29 -2.45 -12.34
N SER A 57 26.53 -2.65 -11.91
CA SER A 57 27.69 -1.95 -12.48
C SER A 57 27.75 -2.12 -14.00
N GLY A 58 27.99 -1.02 -14.73
CA GLY A 58 28.06 -1.02 -16.20
C GLY A 58 26.71 -0.97 -16.92
N THR A 59 25.60 -0.76 -16.19
CA THR A 59 24.25 -0.67 -16.78
C THR A 59 23.58 0.67 -16.49
N GLU A 60 22.63 1.08 -17.33
CA GLU A 60 21.98 2.39 -17.21
C GLU A 60 20.65 2.37 -16.44
N GLU A 61 20.05 1.20 -16.25
CA GLU A 61 18.82 1.03 -15.48
C GLU A 61 18.69 -0.38 -14.91
N PHE A 62 17.92 -0.51 -13.84
CA PHE A 62 17.37 -1.80 -13.41
C PHE A 62 15.86 -1.85 -13.67
N ARG A 63 15.33 -3.07 -13.83
CA ARG A 63 13.90 -3.34 -13.91
C ARG A 63 13.53 -4.51 -13.03
N VAL A 64 12.46 -4.37 -12.25
CA VAL A 64 11.85 -5.47 -11.50
C VAL A 64 10.37 -5.56 -11.85
N GLN A 65 9.89 -6.77 -12.11
CA GLN A 65 8.50 -7.06 -12.42
C GLN A 65 8.00 -8.21 -11.54
N ALA A 66 6.78 -8.12 -11.04
CA ALA A 66 6.13 -9.19 -10.32
C ALA A 66 4.71 -9.38 -10.86
N VAL A 67 4.30 -10.64 -10.99
CA VAL A 67 2.96 -11.01 -11.44
C VAL A 67 2.22 -11.65 -10.29
N PHE A 68 1.03 -11.16 -10.00
CA PHE A 68 0.16 -11.71 -8.98
C PHE A 68 -1.13 -12.21 -9.61
N ASP A 69 -1.55 -13.38 -9.17
CA ASP A 69 -2.95 -13.80 -9.25
C ASP A 69 -3.75 -13.01 -8.20
N THR A 70 -4.72 -12.22 -8.64
CA THR A 70 -5.61 -11.45 -7.75
C THR A 70 -7.08 -11.70 -8.08
N GLU A 71 -7.37 -12.85 -8.71
CA GLU A 71 -8.73 -13.19 -9.10
C GLU A 71 -9.68 -13.13 -7.88
N GLY A 72 -10.71 -12.29 -7.98
CA GLY A 72 -11.73 -12.14 -6.93
C GLY A 72 -11.32 -11.32 -5.69
N ASP A 73 -10.14 -10.68 -5.65
CA ASP A 73 -9.78 -9.78 -4.54
C ASP A 73 -10.38 -8.38 -4.72
N GLU A 74 -11.61 -8.20 -4.25
CA GLU A 74 -12.35 -6.93 -4.31
C GLU A 74 -11.58 -5.72 -3.74
N ARG A 75 -10.65 -5.96 -2.80
CA ARG A 75 -9.84 -4.87 -2.21
C ARG A 75 -8.83 -4.35 -3.22
N VAL A 76 -8.25 -5.22 -4.05
CA VAL A 76 -7.33 -4.84 -5.12
C VAL A 76 -8.12 -4.18 -6.24
N SER A 77 -9.21 -4.82 -6.67
CA SER A 77 -10.16 -4.30 -7.67
C SER A 77 -10.62 -2.87 -7.37
N ALA A 78 -10.99 -2.59 -6.11
CA ALA A 78 -11.40 -1.23 -5.69
C ALA A 78 -10.29 -0.19 -5.93
N VAL A 79 -9.04 -0.51 -5.59
CA VAL A 79 -7.91 0.42 -5.80
C VAL A 79 -7.61 0.61 -7.29
N LEU A 80 -7.75 -0.44 -8.11
CA LEU A 80 -7.55 -0.33 -9.56
C LEU A 80 -8.61 0.59 -10.19
N ARG A 81 -9.88 0.42 -9.81
CA ARG A 81 -10.98 1.29 -10.27
C ARG A 81 -10.82 2.75 -9.85
N GLU A 82 -10.33 3.03 -8.64
CA GLU A 82 -10.00 4.39 -8.19
C GLU A 82 -8.91 5.05 -9.05
N GLN A 83 -8.08 4.27 -9.72
CA GLN A 83 -6.97 4.73 -10.53
C GLN A 83 -7.23 4.61 -12.04
N ASP A 84 -8.46 4.25 -12.43
CA ASP A 84 -8.84 4.02 -13.83
C ASP A 84 -7.95 2.96 -14.52
N ILE A 85 -7.64 1.89 -13.79
CA ILE A 85 -6.83 0.75 -14.28
C ILE A 85 -7.77 -0.43 -14.50
N ASP A 86 -7.72 -1.00 -15.70
CA ASP A 86 -8.49 -2.19 -16.05
C ASP A 86 -8.07 -3.40 -15.21
N GLU A 87 -9.08 -4.11 -14.73
CA GLU A 87 -8.90 -5.38 -14.03
C GLU A 87 -8.61 -6.47 -15.07
N GLU A 88 -7.50 -7.18 -14.89
CA GLU A 88 -7.08 -8.31 -15.71
C GLU A 88 -7.02 -9.58 -14.84
N ASP A 89 -6.95 -10.76 -15.46
CA ASP A 89 -6.79 -12.05 -14.76
C ASP A 89 -5.54 -12.08 -13.87
N SER A 90 -4.53 -11.28 -14.21
CA SER A 90 -3.29 -11.16 -13.46
C SER A 90 -2.90 -9.70 -13.28
N LEU A 91 -2.36 -9.40 -12.12
CA LEU A 91 -1.86 -8.09 -11.76
C LEU A 91 -0.36 -8.00 -12.03
N PHE A 92 0.01 -7.13 -12.95
CA PHE A 92 1.40 -6.89 -13.35
C PHE A 92 1.96 -5.67 -12.65
N LEU A 93 2.84 -5.87 -11.68
CA LEU A 93 3.59 -4.78 -11.04
C LEU A 93 4.95 -4.62 -11.71
N LYS A 94 5.34 -3.38 -12.01
CA LYS A 94 6.66 -3.08 -12.56
C LYS A 94 7.27 -1.83 -11.94
N ARG A 95 8.58 -1.93 -11.66
CA ARG A 95 9.41 -0.83 -11.18
C ARG A 95 10.66 -0.71 -12.04
N THR A 96 11.02 0.51 -12.41
CA THR A 96 12.28 0.81 -13.13
C THR A 96 12.95 2.00 -12.48
N LEU A 97 14.28 2.00 -12.43
CA LEU A 97 15.09 3.13 -12.01
C LEU A 97 16.27 3.29 -12.98
N THR A 98 16.45 4.48 -13.52
CA THR A 98 17.60 4.81 -14.36
C THR A 98 18.75 5.41 -13.56
N ALA A 99 19.97 5.37 -14.10
CA ALA A 99 21.17 5.97 -13.51
C ALA A 99 21.04 7.49 -13.34
N ALA A 100 20.20 8.14 -14.16
CA ALA A 100 19.80 9.54 -14.01
C ALA A 100 18.85 9.80 -12.81
N GLY A 101 18.52 8.76 -12.02
CA GLY A 101 17.66 8.86 -10.84
C GLY A 101 16.16 8.86 -11.12
N LYS A 102 15.74 8.65 -12.38
CA LYS A 102 14.31 8.63 -12.73
C LYS A 102 13.69 7.27 -12.38
N SER A 103 12.88 7.24 -11.32
CA SER A 103 12.09 6.06 -10.96
C SER A 103 10.71 6.10 -11.62
N ARG A 104 10.26 4.97 -12.13
CA ARG A 104 8.90 4.78 -12.66
C ARG A 104 8.28 3.52 -12.08
N SER A 105 6.99 3.56 -11.84
CA SER A 105 6.16 2.44 -11.43
C SER A 105 4.96 2.32 -12.36
N SER A 106 4.55 1.09 -12.63
CA SER A 106 3.33 0.82 -13.41
C SER A 106 2.60 -0.41 -12.86
N ILE A 107 1.29 -0.41 -13.04
CA ILE A 107 0.38 -1.52 -12.74
C ILE A 107 -0.39 -1.82 -14.03
N ASN A 108 -0.40 -3.07 -14.50
CA ASN A 108 -1.04 -3.47 -15.78
C ASN A 108 -0.63 -2.56 -16.96
N GLY A 109 0.66 -2.19 -17.00
CA GLY A 109 1.20 -1.28 -18.02
C GLY A 109 0.87 0.21 -17.82
N VAL A 110 -0.10 0.56 -16.97
CA VAL A 110 -0.47 1.95 -16.66
C VAL A 110 0.52 2.56 -15.68
N PRO A 111 1.17 3.70 -16.01
CA PRO A 111 2.06 4.39 -15.07
C PRO A 111 1.30 4.91 -13.84
N VAL A 112 1.76 4.58 -12.65
CA VAL A 112 1.13 5.01 -11.38
C VAL A 112 2.13 5.69 -10.44
N PRO A 113 1.67 6.60 -9.57
CA PRO A 113 2.48 7.10 -8.46
C PRO A 113 2.95 5.97 -7.53
N LEU A 114 4.13 6.15 -6.92
CA LEU A 114 4.68 5.18 -5.97
C LEU A 114 3.75 4.90 -4.77
N ALA A 115 2.96 5.90 -4.36
CA ALA A 115 1.99 5.75 -3.28
C ALA A 115 0.90 4.72 -3.60
N VAL A 116 0.40 4.73 -4.83
CA VAL A 116 -0.60 3.77 -5.34
C VAL A 116 0.00 2.37 -5.40
N LEU A 117 1.20 2.23 -5.95
CA LEU A 117 1.91 0.95 -5.96
C LEU A 117 2.07 0.38 -4.54
N LYS A 118 2.44 1.20 -3.56
CA LYS A 118 2.53 0.81 -2.15
C LYS A 118 1.17 0.42 -1.55
N GLN A 119 0.09 1.13 -1.92
CA GLN A 119 -1.25 0.83 -1.45
C GLN A 119 -1.69 -0.56 -1.89
N VAL A 120 -1.54 -0.87 -3.19
CA VAL A 120 -1.85 -2.19 -3.75
C VAL A 120 -0.94 -3.27 -3.13
N SER A 121 0.37 -3.02 -3.07
CA SER A 121 1.33 -4.00 -2.54
C SER A 121 1.06 -4.43 -1.10
N ARG A 122 0.53 -3.52 -0.26
CA ARG A 122 0.15 -3.81 1.13
C ARG A 122 -1.05 -4.76 1.25
N LEU A 123 -1.86 -4.90 0.21
CA LEU A 123 -2.98 -5.84 0.17
C LEU A 123 -2.51 -7.25 -0.24
N LEU A 124 -1.40 -7.33 -0.96
CA LEU A 124 -0.89 -8.55 -1.59
C LEU A 124 0.14 -9.30 -0.74
N VAL A 125 1.01 -8.57 -0.04
CA VAL A 125 2.22 -9.16 0.57
C VAL A 125 2.45 -8.60 1.97
N ASP A 126 2.83 -9.49 2.89
CA ASP A 126 3.36 -9.14 4.22
C ASP A 126 4.79 -9.68 4.37
N ILE A 127 5.78 -8.79 4.37
CA ILE A 127 7.21 -9.16 4.44
C ILE A 127 7.67 -9.18 5.89
N HIS A 128 8.31 -10.28 6.29
CA HIS A 128 8.89 -10.47 7.62
C HIS A 128 10.42 -10.60 7.50
N GLY A 129 11.17 -9.64 8.03
CA GLY A 129 12.63 -9.62 7.90
C GLY A 129 13.33 -8.56 8.76
N GLN A 130 14.66 -8.46 8.63
CA GLN A 130 15.49 -7.62 9.51
C GLN A 130 15.28 -6.10 9.33
N HIS A 131 14.69 -5.62 8.23
CA HIS A 131 14.64 -4.20 7.89
C HIS A 131 13.25 -3.63 7.50
N GLU A 132 12.12 -4.34 7.73
CA GLU A 132 10.81 -3.87 7.23
C GLU A 132 9.64 -3.87 8.23
N ASN A 133 8.70 -2.95 7.94
CA ASN A 133 7.46 -2.65 8.66
C ASN A 133 6.71 -3.92 9.06
N GLN A 134 6.77 -4.29 10.33
CA GLN A 134 5.89 -5.30 10.89
C GLN A 134 4.46 -4.78 10.76
N SER A 135 3.64 -5.38 9.89
CA SER A 135 2.20 -5.06 9.81
C SER A 135 1.59 -5.13 11.21
N LEU A 136 2.00 -6.12 12.02
CA LEU A 136 1.65 -6.30 13.43
C LEU A 136 2.01 -5.11 14.35
N LEU A 137 3.05 -4.34 14.06
CA LEU A 137 3.45 -3.17 14.86
C LEU A 137 2.80 -1.86 14.42
N ARG A 138 1.93 -1.88 13.40
CA ARG A 138 1.18 -0.68 13.06
C ARG A 138 0.28 -0.29 14.24
N PRO A 139 0.16 1.01 14.59
CA PRO A 139 -0.57 1.44 15.79
C PRO A 139 -2.00 0.91 15.91
N LYS A 140 -2.67 0.64 14.78
CA LYS A 140 -4.05 0.12 14.75
C LYS A 140 -4.15 -1.41 14.78
N MET A 141 -3.08 -2.16 14.51
CA MET A 141 -3.16 -3.62 14.39
C MET A 141 -3.42 -4.37 15.69
N PRO A 142 -2.85 -3.98 16.85
CA PRO A 142 -3.20 -4.60 18.12
C PRO A 142 -4.70 -4.51 18.44
N LEU A 143 -5.32 -3.37 18.13
CA LEU A 143 -6.77 -3.19 18.28
C LEU A 143 -7.55 -4.12 17.34
N HIS A 144 -7.19 -4.15 16.06
CA HIS A 144 -7.83 -5.05 15.09
C HIS A 144 -7.73 -6.53 15.50
N LEU A 145 -6.57 -6.97 16.00
CA LEU A 145 -6.37 -8.34 16.48
C LEU A 145 -7.25 -8.64 17.71
N THR A 146 -7.36 -7.69 18.63
CA THR A 146 -8.16 -7.83 19.84
C THR A 146 -9.65 -7.89 19.52
N ASP A 147 -10.12 -7.01 18.63
CA ASP A 147 -11.51 -7.00 18.15
C ASP A 147 -11.85 -8.30 17.40
N ALA A 148 -10.92 -8.81 16.58
CA ALA A 148 -11.09 -10.07 15.87
C ALA A 148 -11.15 -11.27 16.83
N TYR A 149 -10.32 -11.28 17.87
CA TYR A 149 -10.32 -12.33 18.90
C TYR A 149 -11.65 -12.41 19.64
N GLY A 150 -12.29 -11.26 19.94
CA GLY A 150 -13.60 -11.24 20.59
C GLY A 150 -14.78 -11.67 19.69
N GLY A 151 -14.52 -11.99 18.42
CA GLY A 151 -15.48 -12.64 17.53
C GLY A 151 -16.78 -11.86 17.34
N ARG A 152 -17.91 -12.57 17.33
CA ARG A 152 -19.22 -11.99 17.00
C ARG A 152 -19.71 -10.94 18.00
N GLU A 153 -19.35 -11.05 19.28
CA GLU A 153 -19.78 -10.10 20.30
C GLU A 153 -19.04 -8.77 20.17
N SER A 154 -17.72 -8.82 20.01
CA SER A 154 -16.92 -7.63 19.72
C SER A 154 -17.34 -6.97 18.40
N ALA A 155 -17.64 -7.76 17.36
CA ALA A 155 -18.14 -7.21 16.09
C ALA A 155 -19.46 -6.45 16.25
N LYS A 156 -20.41 -6.98 17.05
CA LYS A 156 -21.68 -6.27 17.35
C LYS A 156 -21.46 -5.01 18.17
N ALA A 157 -20.63 -5.09 19.21
CA ALA A 157 -20.30 -3.94 20.04
C ALA A 157 -19.62 -2.82 19.23
N ARG A 158 -18.70 -3.20 18.34
CA ARG A 158 -18.02 -2.29 17.41
C ARG A 158 -19.00 -1.62 16.45
N ALA A 159 -19.91 -2.37 15.83
CA ALA A 159 -20.92 -1.78 14.94
C ALA A 159 -21.86 -0.80 15.67
N ALA A 160 -22.25 -1.12 16.92
CA ALA A 160 -23.05 -0.21 17.75
C ALA A 160 -22.27 1.06 18.12
N TYR A 161 -20.99 0.92 18.44
CA TYR A 161 -20.09 2.05 18.69
C TYR A 161 -19.93 2.95 17.46
N ASP A 162 -19.63 2.37 16.29
CA ASP A 162 -19.45 3.12 15.04
C ASP A 162 -20.70 3.94 14.69
N SER A 163 -21.89 3.36 14.87
CA SER A 163 -23.17 4.06 14.67
C SER A 163 -23.41 5.20 15.68
N ALA A 164 -23.07 4.99 16.96
CA ALA A 164 -23.19 6.03 17.97
C ALA A 164 -22.19 7.17 17.74
N TYR A 165 -20.96 6.84 17.34
CA TYR A 165 -19.91 7.79 17.08
C TYR A 165 -20.21 8.65 15.85
N ALA A 166 -20.71 8.05 14.76
CA ALA A 166 -21.13 8.81 13.57
C ALA A 166 -22.20 9.87 13.92
N ARG A 167 -23.21 9.50 14.72
CA ARG A 167 -24.24 10.45 15.19
C ARG A 167 -23.68 11.55 16.09
N TYR A 168 -22.70 11.21 16.93
CA TYR A 168 -22.03 12.20 17.77
C TYR A 168 -21.25 13.23 16.93
N VAL A 169 -20.50 12.77 15.92
CA VAL A 169 -19.75 13.65 15.00
C VAL A 169 -20.71 14.56 14.24
N GLU A 170 -21.80 14.02 13.69
CA GLU A 170 -22.83 14.82 13.01
C GLU A 170 -23.44 15.89 13.95
N ALA A 171 -23.77 15.51 15.19
CA ALA A 171 -24.30 16.46 16.18
C ALA A 171 -23.28 17.56 16.55
N GLN A 172 -21.99 17.23 16.61
CA GLN A 172 -20.92 18.20 16.83
C GLN A 172 -20.78 19.18 15.65
N GLU A 173 -20.86 18.70 14.42
CA GLU A 173 -20.83 19.55 13.22
C GLU A 173 -22.04 20.51 13.17
N VAL A 174 -23.24 20.00 13.51
CA VAL A 174 -24.45 20.83 13.61
C VAL A 174 -24.30 21.89 14.70
N LEU A 175 -23.80 21.52 15.89
CA LEU A 175 -23.60 22.45 16.99
C LEU A 175 -22.59 23.55 16.61
N ALA A 176 -21.44 23.19 16.05
CA ALA A 176 -20.44 24.14 15.59
C ALA A 176 -21.00 25.09 14.51
N GLY A 177 -21.82 24.58 13.60
CA GLY A 177 -22.51 25.39 12.60
C GLY A 177 -23.52 26.38 13.19
N LEU A 178 -24.24 25.99 14.24
CA LEU A 178 -25.19 26.86 14.95
C LEU A 178 -24.47 27.94 15.77
N GLU A 179 -23.39 27.59 16.47
CA GLU A 179 -22.57 28.55 17.23
C GLU A 179 -21.94 29.60 16.31
N SER A 180 -21.40 29.18 15.15
CA SER A 180 -20.84 30.12 14.17
C SER A 180 -21.89 31.09 13.63
N LYS A 181 -23.10 30.62 13.31
CA LYS A 181 -24.20 31.48 12.84
C LYS A 181 -24.75 32.39 13.94
N GLY A 182 -24.77 31.91 15.18
CA GLY A 182 -25.15 32.70 16.35
C GLY A 182 -24.20 33.88 16.56
N GLY A 183 -22.88 33.63 16.54
CA GLY A 183 -21.86 34.67 16.66
C GLY A 183 -21.86 35.68 15.50
N GLU A 184 -22.15 35.25 14.26
CA GLU A 184 -22.33 36.17 13.14
C GLU A 184 -23.57 37.06 13.30
N ARG A 185 -24.67 36.49 13.77
CA ARG A 185 -25.92 37.23 14.02
C ARG A 185 -25.76 38.25 15.14
N GLU A 186 -25.05 37.91 16.21
CA GLU A 186 -24.77 38.82 17.32
C GLU A 186 -23.88 40.00 16.89
N ARG A 187 -22.82 39.73 16.10
CA ARG A 187 -21.99 40.77 15.48
C ARG A 187 -22.76 41.69 14.52
N LEU A 188 -23.74 41.14 13.81
CA LEU A 188 -24.60 41.92 12.91
C LEU A 188 -25.56 42.82 13.70
N MET A 189 -26.13 42.30 14.80
CA MET A 189 -27.02 43.05 15.70
C MET A 189 -26.27 44.20 16.40
N ASP A 190 -25.05 43.96 16.88
CA ASP A 190 -24.20 45.01 17.45
C ASP A 190 -23.91 46.12 16.44
N ARG A 191 -23.61 45.77 15.17
CA ARG A 191 -23.37 46.77 14.12
C ARG A 191 -24.61 47.63 13.86
N LEU A 192 -25.79 47.01 13.79
CA LEU A 192 -27.05 47.70 13.54
C LEU A 192 -27.54 48.54 14.73
N GLN A 193 -27.06 48.28 15.95
CA GLN A 193 -27.35 49.12 17.12
C GLN A 193 -26.47 50.37 17.22
N TRP A 194 -25.35 50.41 16.49
CA TRP A 194 -24.40 51.53 16.49
C TRP A 194 -24.54 52.46 15.27
N GLU A 195 -25.50 52.19 14.37
CA GLU A 195 -25.98 53.12 13.32
C GLU A 195 -27.29 53.80 13.75
#